data_AF-A0A090I3N6-F1
#
_entry.id   AF-A0A090I3N6-F1
#
_cell.length_a   1.000
_cell.length_b   1.000
_cell.length_c   1.000
_cell.angle_alpha   90.00
_cell.angle_beta   90.00
_cell.angle_gamma   90.00
#
_symmetry.space_group_name_H-M   'P 1'
#
loop_
_entity.id
_entity.type
_entity.pdbx_description
1 polymer ?
#
loop_
_entity_poly.entity_id
_entity_poly.type
_entity_poly.pdbx_seq_one_letter_code
_entity_poly.pdbx_strand_id
1 'polypeptide(L)'
;MDKFEEKMGELASEGLSDEEIGKKLLDEMGDLCICPDCPMYNQCAEKNYEGLYCILGLSKCKLEEDDCICQECEVTEELELKNDLFCITGPEKELRGL
;
A
#
# COMPACT_ATOMS: atom_id res chain seq x y z
N MET A 1 -10.21 -11.53 13.10
CA MET A 1 -9.68 -10.52 12.19
C MET A 1 -8.23 -10.34 12.56
N ASP A 2 -7.35 -10.27 11.57
CA ASP A 2 -5.96 -9.85 11.78
C ASP A 2 -5.86 -8.32 11.71
N LYS A 3 -4.68 -7.77 11.99
CA LYS A 3 -4.49 -6.31 12.08
C LYS A 3 -4.91 -5.57 10.81
N PHE A 4 -4.69 -6.19 9.64
CA PHE A 4 -5.14 -5.65 8.36
C PHE A 4 -6.67 -5.56 8.29
N GLU A 5 -7.39 -6.66 8.57
CA GLU A 5 -8.85 -6.67 8.54
C GLU A 5 -9.46 -5.69 9.54
N GLU A 6 -8.87 -5.56 10.73
CA GLU A 6 -9.29 -4.59 11.75
C GLU A 6 -9.14 -3.15 11.24
N LYS A 7 -7.96 -2.77 10.74
CA LYS A 7 -7.71 -1.42 10.19
C LYS A 7 -8.65 -1.11 9.02
N MET A 8 -8.86 -2.06 8.11
CA MET A 8 -9.77 -1.85 6.97
C MET A 8 -11.24 -1.75 7.42
N GLY A 9 -11.63 -2.49 8.46
CA GLY A 9 -12.96 -2.40 9.07
C GLY A 9 -13.20 -1.05 9.76
N GLU A 10 -12.20 -0.51 10.45
CA GLU A 10 -12.22 0.83 11.03
C GLU A 10 -12.41 1.88 9.94
N LEU A 11 -11.56 1.88 8.91
CA LEU A 11 -11.64 2.83 7.79
C LEU A 11 -12.98 2.78 7.07
N ALA A 12 -13.51 1.57 6.81
CA ALA A 12 -14.82 1.40 6.18
C ALA A 12 -15.97 1.95 7.03
N SER A 13 -15.80 2.05 8.34
CA SER A 13 -16.81 2.54 9.28
C SER A 13 -16.80 4.07 9.43
N GLU A 14 -15.79 4.77 8.92
CA GLU A 14 -15.64 6.23 9.07
C GLU A 14 -16.53 7.04 8.11
N GLY A 15 -17.10 6.41 7.07
CA GLY A 15 -17.97 7.09 6.11
C GLY A 15 -17.25 8.12 5.22
N LEU A 16 -15.92 7.99 5.09
CA LEU A 16 -15.08 8.82 4.22
C LEU A 16 -15.11 8.32 2.78
N SER A 17 -14.80 9.21 1.83
CA SER A 17 -14.56 8.84 0.44
C SER A 17 -13.20 8.16 0.26
N ASP A 18 -13.03 7.39 -0.83
CA ASP A 18 -11.77 6.71 -1.15
C ASP A 18 -10.57 7.68 -1.22
N GLU A 19 -10.79 8.90 -1.71
CA GLU A 19 -9.76 9.93 -1.77
C GLU A 19 -9.35 10.41 -0.37
N GLU A 20 -10.31 10.60 0.53
CA GLU A 20 -10.06 11.01 1.92
C GLU A 20 -9.37 9.89 2.71
N ILE A 21 -9.79 8.64 2.53
CA ILE A 21 -9.13 7.45 3.09
C ILE A 21 -7.68 7.39 2.61
N GLY A 22 -7.45 7.61 1.30
CA GLY A 22 -6.12 7.59 0.73
C GLY A 22 -5.18 8.65 1.31
N LYS A 23 -5.68 9.88 1.47
CA LYS A 23 -4.92 10.96 2.12
C LYS A 23 -4.61 10.64 3.59
N LYS A 24 -5.60 10.17 4.35
CA LYS A 24 -5.43 9.80 5.75
C LYS A 24 -4.37 8.71 5.94
N LEU A 25 -4.39 7.68 5.09
CA LEU A 25 -3.40 6.62 5.12
C LEU A 25 -1.99 7.12 4.81
N LEU A 26 -1.83 8.00 3.82
CA LEU A 26 -0.55 8.63 3.53
C LEU A 26 -0.04 9.47 4.71
N ASP A 27 -0.92 10.22 5.37
CA ASP A 27 -0.56 11.02 6.54
C ASP A 27 -0.18 10.15 7.76
N GLU A 28 -0.83 9.01 7.95
CA GLU A 28 -0.59 8.12 9.10
C GLU A 28 0.58 7.15 8.91
N MET A 29 0.75 6.63 7.69
CA MET A 29 1.65 5.49 7.42
C MET A 29 2.63 5.75 6.28
N GLY A 30 2.56 6.91 5.62
CA GLY A 30 3.45 7.24 4.49
C GLY A 30 4.92 7.15 4.87
N ASP A 31 5.28 7.66 6.05
CA ASP A 31 6.65 7.62 6.58
C ASP A 31 7.15 6.20 6.92
N LEU A 32 6.24 5.23 7.08
CA LEU A 32 6.56 3.83 7.35
C LEU A 32 6.75 3.01 6.06
N CYS A 33 6.28 3.53 4.92
CA CYS A 33 6.38 2.85 3.63
C CYS A 33 7.74 3.15 2.98
N ILE A 34 8.53 2.09 2.81
CA ILE A 34 9.82 2.12 2.09
C ILE A 34 9.65 2.09 0.57
N CYS A 35 8.42 2.30 0.07
CA CYS A 35 8.11 2.22 -1.35
C CYS A 35 8.97 3.18 -2.21
N PRO A 36 9.30 4.41 -1.76
CA PRO A 36 10.21 5.30 -2.48
C PRO A 36 11.65 4.76 -2.64
N ASP A 37 12.08 3.85 -1.76
CA ASP A 37 13.40 3.22 -1.80
C ASP A 37 13.40 1.91 -2.60
N CYS A 38 12.23 1.44 -3.04
CA CYS A 38 12.09 0.19 -3.77
C CYS A 38 12.74 0.27 -5.17
N PRO A 39 13.50 -0.74 -5.62
CA PRO A 39 14.10 -0.78 -6.96
C PRO A 39 13.10 -0.58 -8.11
N MET A 40 11.85 -1.00 -7.90
CA MET A 40 10.76 -0.86 -8.86
C MET A 40 10.16 0.56 -8.90
N TYR A 41 10.47 1.41 -7.92
CA TYR A 41 9.96 2.77 -7.80
C TYR A 41 10.66 3.71 -8.77
N ASN A 42 9.94 4.13 -9.81
CA ASN A 42 10.50 4.95 -10.87
C ASN A 42 10.10 6.43 -10.77
N GLN A 43 10.67 7.25 -11.65
CA GLN A 43 10.41 8.70 -11.68
C GLN A 43 8.93 9.08 -11.88
N CYS A 44 8.11 8.21 -12.48
CA CYS A 44 6.68 8.46 -12.61
C CYS A 44 5.99 8.35 -11.23
N ALA A 45 6.30 7.27 -10.48
CA ALA A 45 5.77 7.08 -9.14
C ALA A 45 6.18 8.22 -8.21
N GLU A 46 7.45 8.65 -8.28
CA GLU A 46 8.00 9.79 -7.53
C GLU A 46 7.22 11.09 -7.81
N LYS A 47 7.01 11.43 -9.09
CA LYS A 47 6.27 12.66 -9.48
C LYS A 47 4.83 12.67 -9.01
N ASN A 48 4.22 11.49 -8.91
CA ASN A 48 2.85 11.31 -8.45
C ASN A 48 2.77 11.11 -6.94
N TYR A 49 3.90 11.12 -6.22
CA TYR A 49 4.00 10.80 -4.80
C TYR A 49 3.25 9.51 -4.46
N GLU A 50 3.40 8.49 -5.30
CA GLU A 50 2.78 7.19 -5.07
C GLU A 50 3.47 6.47 -3.91
N GLY A 51 2.72 5.65 -3.19
CA GLY A 51 3.15 4.90 -2.02
C GLY A 51 2.01 4.06 -1.47
N LEU A 52 2.27 3.30 -0.40
CA LEU A 52 1.28 2.47 0.29
C LEU A 52 0.44 1.59 -0.66
N TYR A 53 1.04 1.05 -1.72
CA TYR A 53 0.33 0.25 -2.73
C TYR A 53 -0.41 -0.95 -2.12
N CYS A 54 0.12 -1.50 -1.02
CA CYS A 54 -0.50 -2.55 -0.23
C CYS A 54 -1.94 -2.24 0.24
N ILE A 55 -2.30 -0.96 0.36
CA ILE A 55 -3.63 -0.51 0.79
C ILE A 55 -4.30 0.33 -0.32
N LEU A 56 -3.56 1.27 -0.91
CA LEU A 56 -4.09 2.25 -1.87
C LEU A 56 -4.29 1.68 -3.28
N GLY A 57 -3.68 0.54 -3.57
CA GLY A 57 -3.84 -0.18 -4.84
C GLY A 57 -2.64 -0.09 -5.76
N LEU A 58 -2.87 -0.46 -7.02
CA LEU A 58 -1.85 -0.54 -8.07
C LEU A 58 -1.23 0.82 -8.39
N SER A 59 0.03 0.79 -8.86
CA SER A 59 0.66 1.97 -9.43
C SER A 59 -0.08 2.41 -10.69
N LYS A 60 -0.24 3.73 -10.87
CA LYS A 60 -0.75 4.29 -12.14
C LYS A 60 0.37 4.42 -13.17
N CYS A 61 1.61 4.22 -12.74
CA CYS A 61 2.79 4.20 -13.56
C CYS A 61 3.08 2.79 -14.06
N LYS A 62 3.78 2.69 -15.20
CA LYS A 62 4.24 1.40 -15.70
C LYS A 62 5.49 1.01 -14.91
N LEU A 63 5.33 0.12 -13.93
CA LEU A 63 6.42 -0.49 -13.18
C LEU A 63 6.76 -1.85 -13.80
N GLU A 64 8.02 -2.24 -13.70
CA GLU A 64 8.52 -3.56 -14.12
C GLU A 64 8.93 -4.33 -12.87
N GLU A 65 8.62 -5.64 -12.84
CA GLU A 65 8.99 -6.50 -11.71
C GLU A 65 10.50 -6.63 -11.61
N ASP A 66 11.02 -6.41 -10.41
CA ASP A 66 12.43 -6.53 -10.03
C ASP A 66 12.49 -6.97 -8.55
N ASP A 67 13.58 -6.69 -7.83
CA ASP A 67 13.73 -7.04 -6.42
C ASP A 67 12.75 -6.28 -5.51
N CYS A 68 11.65 -6.94 -5.14
CA CYS A 68 10.60 -6.37 -4.31
C CYS A 68 10.96 -6.46 -2.83
N ILE A 69 11.05 -5.29 -2.18
CA ILE A 69 11.38 -5.19 -0.75
C ILE A 69 10.17 -5.05 0.18
N CYS A 70 8.95 -5.32 -0.31
CA CYS A 70 7.72 -5.13 0.49
C CYS A 70 7.71 -5.92 1.82
N GLN A 71 8.39 -7.07 1.89
CA GLN A 71 8.47 -7.89 3.10
C GLN A 71 9.31 -7.24 4.22
N GLU A 72 10.18 -6.28 3.88
CA GLU A 72 11.01 -5.53 4.85
C GLU A 72 10.33 -4.22 5.30
N CYS A 73 9.16 -3.91 4.75
CA CYS A 73 8.43 -2.67 5.04
C CYS A 73 7.79 -2.71 6.44
N GLU A 74 7.93 -1.64 7.21
CA GLU A 74 7.31 -1.54 8.55
C GLU A 74 5.78 -1.62 8.47
N VAL A 75 5.16 -1.14 7.37
CA VAL A 75 3.72 -1.32 7.11
C VAL A 75 3.33 -2.80 7.00
N THR A 76 4.20 -3.63 6.44
CA THR A 76 3.97 -5.09 6.32
C THR A 76 3.94 -5.75 7.69
N GLU A 77 4.86 -5.37 8.58
CA GLU A 77 4.89 -5.85 9.97
C GLU A 77 3.67 -5.34 10.76
N GLU A 78 3.38 -4.04 10.68
CA GLU A 78 2.30 -3.41 11.44
C GLU A 78 0.91 -3.93 11.07
N LEU A 79 0.68 -4.25 9.79
CA LEU A 79 -0.62 -4.75 9.32
C LEU A 79 -0.66 -6.27 9.13
N GLU A 80 0.41 -6.99 9.45
CA GLU A 80 0.49 -8.44 9.24
C GLU A 80 0.15 -8.81 7.78
N LEU A 81 0.73 -8.07 6.81
CA LEU A 81 0.52 -8.33 5.38
C LEU A 81 1.14 -9.67 4.98
N LYS A 82 0.50 -10.37 4.06
CA LYS A 82 0.83 -11.75 3.66
C LYS A 82 1.35 -11.84 2.23
N ASN A 83 1.11 -10.82 1.41
CA ASN A 83 1.54 -10.77 0.02
C ASN A 83 2.59 -9.66 -0.20
N ASP A 84 3.04 -9.53 -1.43
CA ASP A 84 3.98 -8.53 -1.91
C ASP A 84 3.61 -8.09 -3.34
N LEU A 85 4.51 -7.35 -3.99
CA LEU A 85 4.35 -6.85 -5.36
C LEU A 85 3.07 -6.02 -5.57
N PHE A 86 2.57 -5.40 -4.49
CA PHE A 86 1.28 -4.70 -4.47
C PHE A 86 1.13 -3.63 -5.54
N CYS A 87 2.23 -3.00 -5.95
CA CYS A 87 2.25 -1.98 -6.98
C CYS A 87 1.95 -2.53 -8.39
N ILE A 88 2.08 -3.84 -8.60
CA ILE A 88 1.84 -4.55 -9.87
C ILE A 88 0.66 -5.53 -9.78
N THR A 89 0.51 -6.24 -8.67
CA THR A 89 -0.43 -7.38 -8.54
C THR A 89 -1.76 -7.02 -7.90
N GLY A 90 -1.82 -5.94 -7.13
CA GLY A 90 -3.03 -5.43 -6.47
C GLY A 90 -2.80 -5.19 -4.98
N PRO A 91 -3.69 -4.45 -4.31
CA PRO A 91 -3.61 -4.25 -2.86
C PRO A 91 -3.90 -5.55 -2.09
N GLU A 92 -3.45 -5.61 -0.84
CA GLU A 92 -3.59 -6.80 0.03
C GLU A 92 -5.04 -7.29 0.12
N LYS A 93 -6.01 -6.36 0.16
CA LYS A 93 -7.44 -6.70 0.23
C LYS A 93 -7.87 -7.57 -0.96
N GLU A 94 -7.48 -7.18 -2.17
CA GLU A 94 -7.81 -7.91 -3.39
C GLU A 94 -7.07 -9.26 -3.44
N LEU A 95 -5.79 -9.28 -3.06
CA LEU A 95 -4.97 -10.50 -3.04
C LEU A 95 -5.47 -11.53 -2.02
N ARG A 96 -6.11 -11.09 -0.92
CA ARG A 96 -6.79 -11.95 0.05
C ARG A 96 -8.20 -12.38 -0.37
N GLY A 97 -8.80 -11.73 -1.36
CA GLY A 97 -10.19 -11.96 -1.76
C GLY A 97 -11.23 -11.44 -0.76
N LEU A 98 -10.95 -10.30 -0.10
CA LEU A 98 -11.78 -9.66 0.93
C LEU A 98 -12.70 -8.55 0.40
#